data_AF-A0A959SIX5-F1
#
_entry.id   AF-A0A959SIX5-F1
#
_cell.length_a   1.000
_cell.length_b   1.000
_cell.length_c   1.000
_cell.angle_alpha   90.00
_cell.angle_beta   90.00
_cell.angle_gamma   90.00
#
_symmetry.space_group_name_H-M   'P 1'
#
loop_
_entity.id
_entity.type
_entity.pdbx_description
1 polymer ?
#
loop_
_entity_poly.entity_id
_entity_poly.type
_entity_poly.pdbx_seq_one_letter_code
_entity_poly.pdbx_strand_id
1 'polypeptide(L)'
;DWVVVELRNKLNSAEVLATRSALLLRNGNVVDVDGVSDVPFERSPDDYFIALRHRNHLGIMTAQSLALDATPDLLDLSGGTIPLHGGAAATKTIAGVKTMFAGDANGDGTVRYTGLDNDRDPILVRVGGVVPTNTWVGYSGTDINMDGVARYTGGGNDRDVILMNIGGAAVTGTRTASLP
;
A
#
# COMPACT_ATOMS: atom_id res chain seq x y z
N ASP A 1 3.44 0.64 -11.26
CA ASP A 1 3.25 1.69 -10.25
C ASP A 1 4.55 1.90 -9.48
N TRP A 2 4.60 2.86 -8.57
CA TRP A 2 5.72 3.07 -7.67
C TRP A 2 5.42 2.50 -6.28
N VAL A 3 6.42 1.85 -5.71
CA VAL A 3 6.42 1.41 -4.31
C VAL A 3 7.67 1.92 -3.61
N VAL A 4 7.57 2.02 -2.29
CA VAL A 4 8.72 2.28 -1.42
C VAL A 4 9.00 1.01 -0.62
N VAL A 5 10.23 0.52 -0.72
CA VAL A 5 10.75 -0.60 0.07
C VAL A 5 11.62 -0.03 1.17
N GLU A 6 11.40 -0.46 2.40
CA GLU A 6 12.16 -0.03 3.57
C GLU A 6 12.84 -1.23 4.22
N LEU A 7 14.13 -1.06 4.57
CA LEU A 7 14.82 -1.93 5.51
C LEU A 7 14.79 -1.29 6.88
N ARG A 8 14.27 -2.02 7.86
CA ARG A 8 14.05 -1.56 9.24
C ARG A 8 14.89 -2.38 10.22
N ASN A 9 15.29 -1.75 11.32
CA ASN A 9 16.21 -2.33 12.30
C ASN A 9 15.62 -3.59 12.97
N LYS A 10 16.36 -4.70 12.96
CA LYS A 10 15.97 -5.98 13.60
C LYS A 10 15.68 -5.88 15.10
N LEU A 11 16.26 -4.90 15.80
CA LEU A 11 16.04 -4.66 17.23
C LEU A 11 14.91 -3.65 17.49
N ASN A 12 14.56 -2.83 16.50
CA ASN A 12 13.52 -1.82 16.59
C ASN A 12 12.87 -1.60 15.22
N SER A 13 11.75 -2.25 14.95
CA SER A 13 11.08 -2.18 13.64
C SER A 13 10.53 -0.81 13.29
N ALA A 14 10.43 0.14 14.23
CA ALA A 14 10.05 1.53 13.95
C ALA A 14 11.20 2.36 13.35
N GLU A 15 12.45 1.90 13.49
CA GLU A 15 13.62 2.59 12.94
C GLU A 15 13.88 2.13 11.49
N VAL A 16 13.71 3.05 10.55
CA VAL A 16 14.03 2.85 9.14
C VAL A 16 15.52 3.10 8.92
N LEU A 17 16.25 2.07 8.47
CA LEU A 17 17.69 2.12 8.21
C LEU A 17 18.04 2.42 6.76
N ALA A 18 17.16 2.04 5.82
CA ALA A 18 17.28 2.37 4.42
C ALA A 18 15.91 2.40 3.75
N THR A 19 15.79 3.25 2.73
CA THR A 19 14.58 3.40 1.91
C THR A 19 14.97 3.41 0.45
N ARG A 20 14.22 2.68 -0.38
CA ARG A 20 14.38 2.67 -1.83
C ARG A 20 13.04 2.75 -2.53
N SER A 21 12.95 3.63 -3.54
CA SER A 21 11.82 3.62 -4.48
C SER A 21 12.07 2.57 -5.55
N ALA A 22 11.03 1.81 -5.88
CA ALA A 22 11.05 0.71 -6.82
C ALA A 22 9.76 0.69 -7.67
N LEU A 23 9.77 -0.09 -8.74
CA LEU A 23 8.63 -0.25 -9.64
C LEU A 23 7.85 -1.51 -9.30
N LEU A 24 6.54 -1.37 -9.11
CA LEU A 24 5.59 -2.47 -9.04
C LEU A 24 5.05 -2.76 -10.45
N LEU A 25 5.37 -3.95 -10.96
CA LEU A 25 4.94 -4.42 -12.27
C LEU A 25 3.52 -5.00 -12.23
N ARG A 26 2.90 -5.13 -13.40
CA ARG A 26 1.52 -5.66 -13.53
C ARG A 26 1.38 -7.12 -13.08
N ASN A 27 2.48 -7.87 -13.09
CA ASN A 27 2.51 -9.26 -12.60
C ASN A 27 2.71 -9.35 -11.08
N GLY A 28 2.82 -8.22 -10.36
CA GLY A 28 3.02 -8.18 -8.92
C GLY A 28 4.48 -8.13 -8.48
N ASN A 29 5.44 -8.27 -9.40
CA ASN A 29 6.86 -8.20 -9.05
C ASN A 29 7.26 -6.76 -8.72
N VAL A 30 8.16 -6.61 -7.76
CA VAL A 30 8.83 -5.35 -7.44
C VAL A 30 10.25 -5.42 -7.97
N VAL A 31 10.63 -4.45 -8.79
CA VAL A 31 11.92 -4.36 -9.49
C VAL A 31 12.51 -2.96 -9.34
N ASP A 32 13.78 -2.81 -9.66
CA ASP A 32 14.44 -1.51 -9.67
C ASP A 32 13.86 -0.57 -10.74
N VAL A 33 14.32 0.68 -10.76
CA VAL A 33 13.82 1.74 -11.64
C VAL A 33 14.07 1.52 -13.12
N ASP A 34 14.93 0.56 -13.48
CA ASP A 34 15.14 0.10 -14.85
C ASP A 34 14.04 -0.84 -15.35
N GLY A 35 13.16 -1.30 -14.46
CA GLY A 35 12.04 -2.19 -14.76
C GLY A 35 12.41 -3.67 -14.88
N VAL A 36 13.66 -4.05 -14.58
CA VAL A 36 14.16 -5.42 -14.79
C VAL A 36 14.99 -5.94 -13.60
N SER A 37 15.87 -5.12 -13.04
CA SER A 37 16.81 -5.55 -12.00
C SER A 37 16.12 -5.78 -10.66
N ASP A 38 16.71 -6.64 -9.81
CA ASP A 38 16.32 -6.74 -8.40
C ASP A 38 16.56 -5.40 -7.69
N VAL A 39 15.88 -5.14 -6.58
CA VAL A 39 15.96 -3.87 -5.84
C VAL A 39 17.21 -3.84 -4.95
N PRO A 40 18.27 -3.06 -5.26
CA PRO A 40 19.49 -3.11 -4.47
C PRO A 40 19.44 -2.17 -3.26
N PHE A 41 20.03 -2.60 -2.15
CA PHE A 41 20.24 -1.78 -0.96
C PHE A 41 21.73 -1.66 -0.65
N GLU A 42 22.22 -0.42 -0.46
CA GLU A 42 23.59 -0.15 -0.01
C GLU A 42 23.68 -0.29 1.51
N ARG A 43 23.48 -1.50 2.00
CA ARG A 43 23.52 -1.85 3.44
C ARG A 43 24.35 -3.10 3.65
N SER A 44 25.01 -3.17 4.81
CA SER A 44 25.73 -4.38 5.20
C SER A 44 24.77 -5.56 5.36
N PRO A 45 25.21 -6.80 5.07
CA PRO A 45 24.46 -8.00 5.39
C PRO A 45 24.08 -8.02 6.87
N ASP A 46 22.79 -8.19 7.14
CA ASP A 46 22.19 -8.28 8.47
C ASP A 46 20.75 -8.79 8.34
N ASP A 47 20.08 -9.00 9.47
CA ASP A 47 18.64 -9.22 9.49
C ASP A 47 17.91 -7.86 9.43
N TYR A 48 16.86 -7.78 8.63
CA TYR A 48 16.02 -6.58 8.51
C TYR A 48 14.54 -6.94 8.53
N PHE A 49 13.73 -6.10 9.18
CA PHE A 49 12.32 -6.07 8.83
C PHE A 49 12.18 -5.40 7.48
N ILE A 50 11.38 -5.99 6.59
CA ILE A 50 11.19 -5.48 5.23
C ILE A 50 9.76 -4.95 5.14
N ALA A 51 9.63 -3.66 4.84
CA ALA A 51 8.32 -3.02 4.67
C ALA A 51 8.12 -2.56 3.22
N LEU A 52 6.86 -2.65 2.76
CA LEU A 52 6.43 -2.19 1.46
C LEU A 52 5.31 -1.15 1.63
N ARG A 53 5.48 0.01 1.01
CA ARG A 53 4.50 1.10 0.99
C ARG A 53 4.11 1.44 -0.44
N HIS A 54 2.87 1.86 -0.63
CA HIS A 54 2.31 2.30 -1.91
C HIS A 54 1.60 3.64 -1.74
N ARG A 55 1.34 4.36 -2.83
CA ARG A 55 0.81 5.73 -2.79
C ARG A 55 -0.60 5.87 -2.19
N ASN A 56 -1.39 4.80 -2.22
CA ASN A 56 -2.82 4.78 -1.91
C ASN A 56 -3.29 3.44 -1.28
N HIS A 57 -2.34 2.61 -0.85
CA HIS A 57 -2.62 1.35 -0.14
C HIS A 57 -1.89 1.33 1.20
N LEU A 58 -2.50 0.67 2.18
CA LEU A 58 -1.94 0.45 3.50
C LEU A 58 -0.66 -0.37 3.42
N GLY A 59 0.43 0.21 3.93
CA GLY A 59 1.74 -0.44 4.02
C GLY A 59 1.71 -1.74 4.81
N ILE A 60 2.60 -2.66 4.44
CA ILE A 60 2.79 -3.95 5.11
C ILE A 60 4.26 -4.17 5.44
N MET A 61 4.54 -4.97 6.47
CA MET A 61 5.89 -5.35 6.87
C MET A 61 5.94 -6.80 7.29
N THR A 62 7.10 -7.45 7.11
CA THR A 62 7.36 -8.78 7.67
C THR A 62 7.16 -8.78 9.19
N ALA A 63 6.64 -9.87 9.75
CA ALA A 63 6.45 -9.99 11.21
C ALA A 63 7.76 -10.20 11.96
N GLN A 64 8.78 -10.71 11.26
CA GLN A 64 10.11 -11.03 11.77
C GLN A 64 11.15 -10.40 10.83
N SER A 65 12.35 -10.15 11.36
CA SER A 65 13.48 -9.77 10.52
C SER A 65 13.94 -10.97 9.69
N LEU A 66 14.31 -10.71 8.44
CA LEU A 66 14.83 -11.70 7.50
C LEU A 66 16.29 -11.37 7.19
N ALA A 67 17.14 -12.39 7.11
CA ALA A 67 18.53 -12.22 6.73
C ALA A 67 18.62 -11.75 5.28
N LEU A 68 19.35 -10.66 5.04
CA LEU A 68 19.71 -10.20 3.71
C LEU A 68 21.22 -10.19 3.58
N ASP A 69 21.72 -10.64 2.44
CA ASP A 69 23.13 -10.57 2.09
C ASP A 69 23.34 -10.04 0.66
N ALA A 70 24.54 -10.22 0.09
CA ALA A 70 24.86 -9.74 -1.25
C ALA A 70 24.19 -10.57 -2.38
N THR A 71 23.59 -11.70 -2.04
CA THR A 71 22.86 -12.57 -2.96
C THR A 71 21.40 -12.11 -3.01
N PRO A 72 20.84 -11.84 -4.21
CA PRO A 72 19.42 -11.56 -4.33
C PRO A 72 18.58 -12.72 -3.79
N ASP A 73 17.60 -12.40 -2.95
CA ASP A 73 16.64 -13.37 -2.41
C ASP A 73 15.21 -12.99 -2.83
N LEU A 74 14.39 -14.00 -3.12
CA LEU A 74 12.99 -13.82 -3.49
C LEU A 74 12.13 -13.75 -2.24
N LEU A 75 11.69 -12.55 -1.90
CA LEU A 75 10.67 -12.34 -0.87
C LEU A 75 9.26 -12.34 -1.49
N ASP A 76 8.60 -13.49 -1.49
CA ASP A 76 7.20 -13.61 -1.91
C ASP A 76 6.21 -13.40 -0.75
N LEU A 77 5.61 -12.20 -0.69
CA LEU A 77 4.54 -11.88 0.27
C LEU A 77 3.14 -12.27 -0.23
N SER A 78 3.02 -12.64 -1.50
CA SER A 78 1.75 -12.86 -2.19
C SER A 78 1.14 -14.24 -1.88
N GLY A 79 1.98 -15.23 -1.55
CA GLY A 79 1.58 -16.58 -1.15
C GLY A 79 1.08 -16.71 0.30
N GLY A 80 1.31 -15.69 1.15
CA GLY A 80 0.87 -15.69 2.55
C GLY A 80 1.61 -16.68 3.47
N THR A 81 2.73 -17.24 3.02
CA THR A 81 3.62 -18.11 3.81
C THR A 81 4.52 -17.32 4.75
N ILE A 82 4.88 -16.09 4.35
CA ILE A 82 5.65 -15.17 5.17
C ILE A 82 4.73 -14.46 6.17
N PRO A 83 4.94 -14.62 7.49
CA PRO A 83 4.16 -13.91 8.49
C PRO A 83 4.36 -12.39 8.36
N LEU A 84 3.27 -11.63 8.44
CA LEU A 84 3.28 -10.17 8.40
C LEU A 84 3.01 -9.57 9.78
N HIS A 85 3.57 -8.40 10.05
CA HIS A 85 3.16 -7.57 11.17
C HIS A 85 1.64 -7.33 11.06
N GLY A 86 0.90 -7.32 12.18
CA GLY A 86 -0.57 -7.29 12.15
C GLY A 86 -1.26 -8.60 11.68
N GLY A 87 -0.49 -9.62 11.29
CA GLY A 87 -0.98 -10.95 10.98
C GLY A 87 -1.90 -11.00 9.76
N ALA A 88 -2.93 -11.85 9.81
CA ALA A 88 -3.89 -12.02 8.70
C ALA A 88 -4.66 -10.73 8.36
N ALA A 89 -4.72 -9.77 9.28
CA ALA A 89 -5.35 -8.48 9.03
C ALA A 89 -4.49 -7.57 8.13
N ALA A 90 -3.21 -7.85 7.91
CA ALA A 90 -2.33 -7.00 7.09
C ALA A 90 -2.67 -6.99 5.60
N THR A 91 -3.28 -8.08 5.10
CA THR A 91 -3.54 -8.27 3.67
C THR A 91 -4.96 -8.71 3.40
N LYS A 92 -5.44 -8.40 2.19
CA LYS A 92 -6.69 -8.92 1.63
C LYS A 92 -6.34 -10.09 0.73
N THR A 93 -7.24 -11.06 0.60
CA THR A 93 -7.06 -12.12 -0.41
C THR A 93 -7.96 -11.83 -1.60
N ILE A 94 -7.38 -11.73 -2.79
CA ILE A 94 -8.09 -11.53 -4.05
C ILE A 94 -7.63 -12.63 -5.00
N ALA A 95 -8.56 -13.46 -5.48
CA ALA A 95 -8.28 -14.58 -6.38
C ALA A 95 -7.13 -15.50 -5.91
N GLY A 96 -7.04 -15.73 -4.59
CA GLY A 96 -6.00 -16.59 -3.99
C GLY A 96 -4.68 -15.90 -3.66
N VAL A 97 -4.50 -14.64 -4.04
CA VAL A 97 -3.27 -13.87 -3.82
C VAL A 97 -3.45 -12.90 -2.64
N LYS A 98 -2.45 -12.78 -1.78
CA LYS A 98 -2.39 -11.75 -0.74
C LYS A 98 -2.04 -10.39 -1.35
N THR A 99 -2.88 -9.39 -1.10
CA THR A 99 -2.74 -8.03 -1.61
C THR A 99 -2.78 -7.02 -0.47
N MET A 100 -2.17 -5.85 -0.66
CA MET A 100 -2.35 -4.71 0.25
C MET A 100 -3.81 -4.22 0.20
N PHE A 101 -4.25 -3.52 1.25
CA PHE A 101 -5.56 -2.87 1.27
C PHE A 101 -5.47 -1.49 0.62
N ALA A 102 -6.26 -1.26 -0.42
CA ALA A 102 -6.43 0.06 -1.01
C ALA A 102 -7.28 0.98 -0.13
N GLY A 103 -7.12 2.29 -0.29
CA GLY A 103 -8.04 3.28 0.25
C GLY A 103 -7.42 4.41 1.07
N ASP A 104 -6.10 4.41 1.24
CA ASP A 104 -5.37 5.43 1.99
C ASP A 104 -5.10 6.63 1.08
N ALA A 105 -6.13 7.44 0.83
CA ALA A 105 -6.10 8.50 -0.18
C ALA A 105 -5.27 9.70 0.25
N ASN A 106 -5.11 9.90 1.56
CA ASN A 106 -4.36 10.99 2.16
C ASN A 106 -2.94 10.59 2.62
N GLY A 107 -2.63 9.28 2.63
CA GLY A 107 -1.31 8.75 2.95
C GLY A 107 -0.99 8.73 4.46
N ASP A 108 -2.01 8.82 5.31
CA ASP A 108 -1.84 8.86 6.78
C ASP A 108 -1.71 7.46 7.40
N GLY A 109 -1.81 6.41 6.60
CA GLY A 109 -1.70 5.02 7.03
C GLY A 109 -2.97 4.49 7.71
N THR A 110 -4.10 5.19 7.62
CA THR A 110 -5.38 4.73 8.17
C THR A 110 -6.55 5.04 7.25
N VAL A 111 -7.11 3.98 6.67
CA VAL A 111 -8.32 4.06 5.84
C VAL A 111 -9.54 4.26 6.72
N ARG A 112 -10.30 5.34 6.45
CA ARG A 112 -11.59 5.64 7.09
C ARG A 112 -12.54 6.36 6.11
N TYR A 113 -13.83 6.02 6.20
CA TYR A 113 -14.84 6.57 5.27
C TYR A 113 -15.58 7.81 5.80
N THR A 114 -15.63 8.00 7.12
CA THR A 114 -16.26 9.14 7.78
C THR A 114 -15.37 9.69 8.89
N GLY A 115 -15.72 10.87 9.41
CA GLY A 115 -14.97 11.56 10.45
C GLY A 115 -13.93 12.52 9.88
N LEU A 116 -13.14 13.10 10.80
CA LEU A 116 -11.98 13.91 10.44
C LEU A 116 -10.97 13.04 9.69
N ASP A 117 -10.27 13.65 8.73
CA ASP A 117 -9.25 13.01 7.90
C ASP A 117 -9.74 11.78 7.13
N ASN A 118 -11.03 11.75 6.75
CA ASN A 118 -11.53 10.65 5.92
C ASN A 118 -10.94 10.64 4.52
N ASP A 119 -10.84 9.45 3.93
CA ASP A 119 -10.19 9.24 2.63
C ASP A 119 -11.08 9.58 1.43
N ARG A 120 -12.39 9.75 1.63
CA ARG A 120 -13.30 10.10 0.55
C ARG A 120 -13.26 11.59 0.19
N ASP A 121 -12.99 12.46 1.16
CA ASP A 121 -12.98 13.91 0.95
C ASP A 121 -11.85 14.35 -0.02
N PRO A 122 -10.61 13.83 0.07
CA PRO A 122 -9.58 14.09 -0.93
C PRO A 122 -10.01 13.73 -2.36
N ILE A 123 -10.79 12.66 -2.54
CA ILE A 123 -11.33 12.27 -3.86
C ILE A 123 -12.32 13.33 -4.36
N LEU A 124 -13.24 13.80 -3.50
CA LEU A 124 -14.19 14.85 -3.85
C LEU A 124 -13.47 16.15 -4.25
N VAL A 125 -12.47 16.55 -3.46
CA VAL A 125 -11.64 17.73 -3.75
C VAL A 125 -10.93 17.56 -5.11
N ARG A 126 -10.37 16.37 -5.39
CA ARG A 126 -9.67 16.10 -6.66
C ARG A 126 -10.54 16.26 -7.88
N VAL A 127 -11.80 15.84 -7.83
CA VAL A 127 -12.75 15.99 -8.96
C VAL A 127 -13.34 17.40 -9.08
N GLY A 128 -12.88 18.35 -8.27
CA GLY A 128 -13.29 19.76 -8.31
C GLY A 128 -14.23 20.19 -7.18
N GLY A 129 -14.46 19.34 -6.19
CA GLY A 129 -15.11 19.67 -4.91
C GLY A 129 -16.63 19.84 -4.93
N VAL A 130 -17.17 20.49 -5.97
CA VAL A 130 -18.58 20.91 -6.02
C VAL A 130 -19.44 19.98 -6.87
N VAL A 131 -18.90 19.52 -8.00
CA VAL A 131 -19.62 18.68 -8.96
C VAL A 131 -19.10 17.24 -8.85
N PRO A 132 -19.73 16.37 -8.03
CA PRO A 132 -19.21 15.03 -7.72
C PRO A 132 -19.23 14.04 -8.89
N THR A 133 -19.83 14.42 -10.02
CA THR A 133 -19.85 13.66 -11.27
C THR A 133 -18.68 13.98 -12.19
N ASN A 134 -17.89 15.01 -11.87
CA ASN A 134 -16.64 15.26 -12.57
C ASN A 134 -15.66 14.11 -12.32
N THR A 135 -14.70 14.00 -13.23
CA THR A 135 -13.62 13.02 -13.13
C THR A 135 -12.29 13.74 -13.30
N TRP A 136 -11.22 13.14 -12.78
CA TRP A 136 -9.87 13.68 -12.95
C TRP A 136 -8.95 12.56 -13.44
N VAL A 137 -8.23 12.80 -14.54
CA VAL A 137 -7.36 11.81 -15.18
C VAL A 137 -5.90 12.07 -14.80
N GLY A 138 -5.21 11.03 -14.36
CA GLY A 138 -3.76 11.06 -14.12
C GLY A 138 -3.31 10.21 -12.94
N TYR A 139 -2.01 10.29 -12.65
CA TYR A 139 -1.39 9.63 -11.50
C TYR A 139 -1.76 10.38 -10.20
N SER A 140 -2.52 9.74 -9.30
CA SER A 140 -2.99 10.35 -8.06
C SER A 140 -3.11 9.35 -6.91
N GLY A 141 -2.95 9.84 -5.68
CA GLY A 141 -3.28 9.10 -4.45
C GLY A 141 -4.78 8.84 -4.29
N THR A 142 -5.62 9.62 -4.97
CA THR A 142 -7.09 9.50 -4.92
C THR A 142 -7.69 8.55 -5.96
N ASP A 143 -6.86 8.08 -6.91
CA ASP A 143 -7.23 7.01 -7.84
C ASP A 143 -6.96 5.68 -7.12
N ILE A 144 -7.94 5.23 -6.34
CA ILE A 144 -7.84 4.10 -5.41
C ILE A 144 -7.95 2.77 -6.17
N ASN A 145 -8.77 2.73 -7.22
CA ASN A 145 -8.93 1.54 -8.04
C ASN A 145 -7.79 1.34 -9.07
N MET A 146 -6.90 2.35 -9.22
CA MET A 146 -5.74 2.36 -10.10
C MET A 146 -6.08 2.25 -11.60
N ASP A 147 -7.23 2.81 -12.01
CA ASP A 147 -7.64 2.86 -13.42
C ASP A 147 -7.18 4.14 -14.14
N GLY A 148 -6.46 5.02 -13.44
CA GLY A 148 -5.92 6.28 -13.95
C GLY A 148 -6.93 7.43 -13.92
N VAL A 149 -8.12 7.24 -13.33
CA VAL A 149 -9.17 8.25 -13.28
C VAL A 149 -9.85 8.29 -11.91
N ALA A 150 -9.60 9.37 -11.17
CA ALA A 150 -10.30 9.61 -9.91
C ALA A 150 -11.79 9.95 -10.15
N ARG A 151 -12.68 9.23 -9.47
CA ARG A 151 -14.14 9.38 -9.53
C ARG A 151 -14.75 9.34 -8.14
N TYR A 152 -15.60 10.32 -7.82
CA TYR A 152 -16.33 10.35 -6.55
C TYR A 152 -17.72 9.68 -6.63
N THR A 153 -18.36 9.65 -7.79
CA THR A 153 -19.67 9.01 -8.01
C THR A 153 -19.69 8.21 -9.31
N GLY A 154 -20.79 7.47 -9.54
CA GLY A 154 -20.96 6.61 -10.71
C GLY A 154 -20.35 5.22 -10.53
N GLY A 155 -20.44 4.39 -11.57
CA GLY A 155 -19.85 3.05 -11.55
C GLY A 155 -18.32 3.10 -11.47
N GLY A 156 -17.74 2.22 -10.65
CA GLY A 156 -16.28 2.14 -10.48
C GLY A 156 -15.66 3.32 -9.72
N ASN A 157 -16.44 4.06 -8.93
CA ASN A 157 -15.91 5.19 -8.15
C ASN A 157 -14.94 4.72 -7.04
N ASP A 158 -14.00 5.60 -6.68
CA ASP A 158 -12.92 5.30 -5.76
C ASP A 158 -13.37 5.25 -4.28
N ARG A 159 -14.39 6.04 -3.93
CA ARG A 159 -14.89 6.07 -2.55
C ARG A 159 -15.55 4.76 -2.14
N ASP A 160 -16.16 4.03 -3.08
CA ASP A 160 -16.77 2.74 -2.78
C ASP A 160 -15.70 1.69 -2.44
N VAL A 161 -14.50 1.78 -3.04
CA VAL A 161 -13.36 0.91 -2.70
C VAL A 161 -12.93 1.11 -1.25
N ILE A 162 -12.87 2.38 -0.79
CA ILE A 162 -12.59 2.72 0.62
C ILE A 162 -13.64 2.07 1.52
N LEU A 163 -14.92 2.28 1.22
CA LEU A 163 -16.04 1.75 2.01
C LEU A 163 -15.98 0.21 2.11
N MET A 164 -15.75 -0.47 0.99
CA MET A 164 -15.62 -1.93 0.97
C MET A 164 -14.46 -2.45 1.82
N ASN A 165 -13.34 -1.72 1.88
CA ASN A 165 -12.18 -2.15 2.64
C ASN A 165 -12.28 -1.89 4.15
N ILE A 166 -13.20 -1.04 4.61
CA ILE A 166 -13.44 -0.80 6.04
C ILE A 166 -14.64 -1.57 6.63
N GLY A 167 -15.32 -2.40 5.83
CA GLY A 167 -16.45 -3.24 6.29
C GLY A 167 -17.74 -3.11 5.48
N GLY A 168 -17.75 -2.29 4.43
CA GLY A 168 -18.83 -2.22 3.44
C GLY A 168 -20.08 -1.48 3.91
N ALA A 169 -20.85 -2.07 4.83
CA ALA A 169 -22.10 -1.46 5.31
C ALA A 169 -21.87 -0.49 6.48
N ALA A 170 -20.85 -0.73 7.30
CA ALA A 170 -20.50 0.13 8.42
C ALA A 170 -19.54 1.24 7.96
N VAL A 171 -20.00 2.49 7.98
CA VAL A 171 -19.22 3.67 7.56
C VAL A 171 -18.23 4.18 8.62
N THR A 172 -18.27 3.60 9.82
CA THR A 172 -17.43 3.96 10.98
C THR A 172 -16.25 3.02 11.19
N GLY A 173 -16.13 1.96 10.37
CA GLY A 173 -14.97 1.09 10.39
C GLY A 173 -13.71 1.86 10.00
N THR A 174 -12.58 1.45 10.58
CA THR A 174 -11.27 1.95 10.21
C THR A 174 -10.32 0.81 9.96
N ARG A 175 -9.24 1.09 9.23
CA ARG A 175 -8.21 0.11 8.94
C ARG A 175 -6.85 0.78 8.90
N THR A 176 -5.93 0.32 9.72
CA THR A 176 -4.59 0.94 9.84
C THR A 176 -3.54 0.06 9.16
N ALA A 177 -2.50 0.71 8.64
CA ALA A 177 -1.35 0.07 8.04
C ALA A 177 -0.72 -0.92 9.02
N SER A 178 -0.18 -2.00 8.48
CA SER A 178 0.48 -3.05 9.25
C SER A 178 1.97 -2.75 9.36
N LEU A 179 2.25 -1.59 9.94
CA LEU A 179 3.56 -1.03 10.24
C LEU A 179 3.57 -0.60 11.73
N PRO A 180 4.72 -0.65 12.40
CA PRO A 180 4.86 -0.15 13.78
C PRO A 180 4.75 1.38 13.85
#